data_AF-A0A0F9NBE1-F1
#
_entry.id   AF-A0A0F9NBE1-F1
#
_cell.length_a   1.000
_cell.length_b   1.000
_cell.length_c   1.000
_cell.angle_alpha   90.00
_cell.angle_beta   90.00
_cell.angle_gamma   90.00
#
_symmetry.space_group_name_H-M   'P 1'
#
loop_
_entity.id
_entity.type
_entity.pdbx_description
1 polymer ?
#
loop_
_entity_poly.entity_id
_entity_poly.type
_entity_poly.pdbx_seq_one_letter_code
_entity_poly.pdbx_strand_id
1 'polypeptide(L)'
;MASKIKSFFQLLRVRQYYKNVLIFVGIFFSYRLFEFSLYFPLLLGFVLLCCASSINYIINDIRDIKNDKKHPEKMRKKPLASGELPVSFAILLIFIFVAIITLSLIFIIPNIGLILMIIFIIATGQLYNHFFKNYAFIDIIIF
;
A
#
# COMPACT_ATOMS: atom_id res chain seq x y z
N MET A 1 -14.51 -5.61 21.27
CA MET A 1 -13.41 -4.64 21.03
C MET A 1 -12.22 -5.26 20.31
N ALA A 2 -11.76 -6.46 20.72
CA ALA A 2 -10.67 -7.18 20.04
C ALA A 2 -10.92 -7.51 18.54
N SER A 3 -12.18 -7.68 18.13
CA SER A 3 -12.53 -7.91 16.72
C SER A 3 -12.21 -6.70 15.82
N LYS A 4 -12.56 -5.48 16.24
CA LYS A 4 -12.37 -4.25 15.43
C LYS A 4 -10.90 -3.94 15.16
N ILE A 5 -10.02 -4.18 16.14
CA ILE A 5 -8.56 -3.99 15.98
C ILE A 5 -8.01 -4.95 14.93
N LYS A 6 -8.45 -6.22 14.97
CA LYS A 6 -8.07 -7.22 13.98
C LYS A 6 -8.55 -6.83 12.58
N SER A 7 -9.80 -6.38 12.46
CA SER A 7 -10.38 -5.92 11.20
C SER A 7 -9.62 -4.71 10.63
N PHE A 8 -9.16 -3.78 11.50
CA PHE A 8 -8.32 -2.66 11.08
C PHE A 8 -7.00 -3.14 10.43
N PHE A 9 -6.26 -4.03 11.10
CA PHE A 9 -5.01 -4.56 10.55
C PHE A 9 -5.20 -5.43 9.30
N GLN A 10 -6.35 -6.11 9.20
CA GLN A 10 -6.74 -6.84 8.00
C GLN A 10 -7.03 -5.89 6.82
N LEU A 11 -7.73 -4.78 7.07
CA LEU A 11 -8.02 -3.77 6.05
C LEU A 11 -6.73 -3.13 5.51
N LEU A 12 -5.78 -2.83 6.39
CA LEU A 12 -4.46 -2.32 6.01
C LEU A 12 -3.56 -3.38 5.34
N ARG A 13 -3.95 -4.65 5.42
CA ARG A 13 -3.14 -5.80 4.97
C ARG A 13 -1.72 -5.77 5.51
N VAL A 14 -1.55 -5.48 6.81
CA VAL A 14 -0.20 -5.40 7.45
C VAL A 14 0.63 -6.66 7.23
N ARG A 15 -0.01 -7.83 7.12
CA ARG A 15 0.65 -9.09 6.76
C ARG A 15 1.33 -9.08 5.39
N GLN A 16 1.08 -8.10 4.51
CA GLN A 16 1.68 -7.97 3.19
C GLN A 16 2.83 -6.94 3.17
N TYR A 17 3.07 -6.23 4.27
CA TYR A 17 4.15 -5.23 4.35
C TYR A 17 5.55 -5.83 4.21
N TYR A 18 5.72 -7.15 4.40
CA TYR A 18 6.98 -7.84 4.12
C TYR A 18 7.45 -7.63 2.67
N LYS A 19 6.53 -7.42 1.73
CA LYS A 19 6.88 -7.13 0.33
C LYS A 19 7.60 -5.78 0.17
N ASN A 20 7.30 -4.83 1.06
CA ASN A 20 7.92 -3.51 1.05
C ASN A 20 9.32 -3.51 1.66
N VAL A 21 9.74 -4.59 2.33
CA VAL A 21 11.09 -4.73 2.90
C VAL A 21 12.17 -4.71 1.81
N LEU A 22 11.79 -4.95 0.54
CA LEU A 22 12.69 -4.84 -0.60
C LEU A 22 13.38 -3.47 -0.72
N ILE A 23 12.81 -2.39 -0.17
CA ILE A 23 13.48 -1.09 -0.15
C ILE A 23 14.82 -1.12 0.59
N PHE A 24 14.96 -1.96 1.63
CA PHE A 24 16.21 -2.09 2.39
C PHE A 24 17.30 -2.83 1.62
N VAL A 25 16.92 -3.63 0.61
CA VAL A 25 17.90 -4.33 -0.24
C VAL A 25 18.77 -3.33 -1.02
N GLY A 26 18.25 -2.12 -1.30
CA GLY A 26 19.00 -1.07 -1.98
C GLY A 26 20.27 -0.62 -1.24
N ILE A 27 20.26 -0.59 0.11
CA ILE A 27 21.45 -0.20 0.90
C ILE A 27 22.55 -1.27 0.87
N PHE A 28 22.15 -2.53 0.67
CA PHE A 28 23.09 -3.64 0.56
C PHE A 28 23.89 -3.55 -0.74
N PHE A 29 23.20 -3.32 -1.86
CA PHE A 29 23.84 -3.19 -3.17
C PHE A 29 24.56 -1.86 -3.39
N SER A 30 24.26 -0.82 -2.60
CA SER A 30 25.00 0.44 -2.65
C SER A 30 26.32 0.42 -1.89
N TYR A 31 26.67 -0.70 -1.23
CA TYR A 31 27.86 -0.85 -0.37
C TYR A 31 27.93 0.18 0.79
N ARG A 32 26.80 0.76 1.20
CA ARG A 32 26.71 1.81 2.23
C ARG A 32 26.02 1.33 3.50
N LEU A 33 26.13 0.05 3.82
CA LEU A 33 25.48 -0.57 4.98
C LEU A 33 25.81 0.12 6.31
N PHE A 34 27.02 0.65 6.47
CA PHE A 34 27.44 1.32 7.71
C PHE A 34 27.18 2.84 7.70
N GLU A 35 26.53 3.37 6.66
CA GLU A 35 26.20 4.77 6.56
C GLU A 35 24.88 5.07 7.32
N PHE A 36 25.00 5.32 8.63
CA PHE A 36 23.84 5.51 9.52
C PHE A 36 22.90 6.66 9.11
N SER A 37 23.39 7.64 8.36
CA SER A 37 22.58 8.74 7.80
C SER A 37 21.47 8.25 6.86
N LEU A 38 21.64 7.08 6.22
CA LEU A 38 20.69 6.52 5.24
C LEU A 38 19.54 5.76 5.90
N TYR A 39 19.67 5.35 7.17
CA TYR A 39 18.64 4.53 7.82
C TYR A 39 17.35 5.30 8.09
N PHE A 40 17.44 6.58 8.45
CA PHE A 40 16.26 7.42 8.64
C PHE A 40 15.43 7.55 7.35
N PRO A 41 15.99 7.98 6.20
CA PRO A 41 15.22 8.05 4.95
C PRO A 41 14.77 6.67 4.45
N LEU A 42 15.51 5.58 4.73
CA LEU A 42 15.06 4.21 4.39
C LEU A 42 13.85 3.78 5.21
N LEU A 43 13.86 3.99 6.52
CA LEU A 43 12.71 3.69 7.39
C LEU A 43 11.50 4.53 7.00
N LEU A 44 11.71 5.81 6.72
CA LEU A 44 10.68 6.72 6.24
C LEU A 44 10.10 6.22 4.91
N GLY A 45 10.96 5.88 3.94
CA GLY A 45 10.55 5.30 2.67
C GLY A 45 9.75 3.99 2.83
N PHE A 46 10.17 3.11 3.74
CA PHE A 46 9.43 1.89 4.06
C PHE A 46 8.02 2.18 4.61
N VAL A 47 7.89 3.13 5.53
CA VAL A 47 6.58 3.54 6.07
C VAL A 47 5.69 4.12 4.97
N LEU A 48 6.25 4.98 4.11
CA LEU A 48 5.52 5.56 2.98
C LEU A 48 5.06 4.50 1.97
N LEU A 49 5.89 3.50 1.68
CA LEU A 49 5.50 2.35 0.85
C LEU A 49 4.37 1.54 1.49
N CYS A 50 4.40 1.33 2.81
CA CYS A 50 3.32 0.66 3.53
C CYS A 50 1.99 1.44 3.45
N CYS A 51 2.04 2.77 3.60
CA CYS A 51 0.89 3.64 3.41
C CYS A 51 0.34 3.57 1.98
N ALA A 52 1.21 3.67 0.96
CA ALA A 52 0.82 3.60 -0.44
C ALA A 52 0.19 2.25 -0.80
N SER A 53 0.80 1.15 -0.35
CA SER A 53 0.29 -0.21 -0.52
C SER A 53 -1.09 -0.37 0.14
N SER A 54 -1.25 0.15 1.36
CA SER A 54 -2.54 0.15 2.06
C SER A 54 -3.63 0.90 1.31
N ILE A 55 -3.33 2.08 0.75
CA ILE A 55 -4.29 2.84 -0.07
C ILE A 55 -4.78 1.97 -1.25
N ASN A 56 -3.85 1.34 -1.98
CA ASN A 56 -4.21 0.50 -3.12
C ASN A 56 -5.10 -0.68 -2.71
N TYR A 57 -4.79 -1.34 -1.58
CA TYR A 57 -5.63 -2.43 -1.08
C TYR A 57 -7.00 -1.98 -0.61
N ILE A 58 -7.10 -0.83 0.07
CA ILE A 58 -8.38 -0.27 0.50
C ILE A 58 -9.24 0.08 -0.72
N ILE A 59 -8.68 0.74 -1.74
CA ILE A 59 -9.40 1.07 -2.98
C ILE A 59 -9.91 -0.21 -3.65
N ASN A 60 -9.08 -1.25 -3.72
CA ASN A 60 -9.47 -2.54 -4.29
C ASN A 60 -10.60 -3.20 -3.49
N ASP A 61 -10.49 -3.21 -2.17
CA ASP A 61 -11.51 -3.80 -1.31
C ASP A 61 -12.82 -3.01 -1.38
N ILE A 62 -12.81 -1.67 -1.59
CA ILE A 62 -14.01 -0.86 -1.85
C ILE A 62 -14.66 -1.22 -3.19
N ARG A 63 -13.86 -1.34 -4.27
CA ARG A 63 -14.37 -1.66 -5.61
C ARG A 63 -14.99 -3.06 -5.66
N ASP A 64 -14.35 -4.02 -4.98
CA ASP A 64 -14.73 -5.43 -5.04
C ASP A 64 -15.82 -5.81 -4.00
N ILE A 65 -16.34 -4.89 -3.17
CA ILE A 65 -17.34 -5.17 -2.10
C ILE A 65 -18.49 -6.05 -2.61
N LYS A 66 -19.13 -5.68 -3.73
CA LYS A 66 -20.31 -6.40 -4.26
C LYS A 66 -19.97 -7.83 -4.67
N ASN A 67 -18.77 -8.04 -5.22
CA ASN A 67 -18.31 -9.36 -5.66
C ASN A 67 -17.84 -10.20 -4.47
N ASP A 68 -17.12 -9.59 -3.52
CA ASP A 68 -16.61 -10.26 -2.33
C ASP A 68 -17.73 -10.73 -1.40
N LYS A 69 -18.87 -10.01 -1.36
CA LYS A 69 -20.08 -10.44 -0.65
C LYS A 69 -20.68 -11.74 -1.18
N LYS A 70 -20.47 -12.08 -2.46
CA LYS A 70 -20.99 -13.32 -3.06
C LYS A 70 -20.15 -14.55 -2.67
N HIS A 71 -18.95 -14.35 -2.10
CA HIS A 71 -18.05 -15.43 -1.72
C HIS A 71 -17.90 -15.50 -0.19
N PRO A 72 -18.41 -16.56 0.48
CA PRO A 72 -18.42 -16.66 1.94
C PRO A 72 -17.03 -16.50 2.59
N GLU A 73 -15.98 -17.04 1.95
CA GLU A 73 -14.62 -16.91 2.46
C GLU A 73 -14.05 -15.49 2.34
N LYS A 74 -14.29 -14.81 1.22
CA LYS A 74 -13.79 -13.44 0.99
C LYS A 74 -14.51 -12.47 1.90
N MET A 75 -15.82 -12.64 2.07
CA MET A 75 -16.62 -11.85 2.99
C MET A 75 -16.08 -11.94 4.43
N ARG A 76 -15.76 -13.14 4.94
CA ARG A 76 -15.19 -13.32 6.29
C ARG A 76 -13.80 -12.71 6.47
N LYS A 77 -13.00 -12.64 5.40
CA LYS A 77 -11.61 -12.12 5.45
C LYS A 77 -11.52 -10.63 5.17
N LYS A 78 -12.55 -10.02 4.57
CA LYS A 78 -12.55 -8.61 4.14
C LYS A 78 -13.53 -7.77 4.96
N PRO A 79 -13.01 -6.90 5.85
CA PRO A 79 -13.81 -6.08 6.77
C PRO A 79 -14.87 -5.19 6.10
N LEU A 80 -14.62 -4.74 4.87
CA LEU A 80 -15.57 -3.91 4.11
C LEU A 80 -16.70 -4.73 3.49
N ALA A 81 -16.42 -5.97 3.08
CA ALA A 81 -17.41 -6.86 2.50
C ALA A 81 -18.33 -7.46 3.59
N SER A 82 -17.78 -7.82 4.77
CA SER A 82 -18.55 -8.27 5.94
C SER A 82 -19.36 -7.17 6.62
N GLY A 83 -19.05 -5.90 6.35
CA GLY A 83 -19.67 -4.75 7.04
C GLY A 83 -19.14 -4.52 8.44
N GLU A 84 -18.04 -5.18 8.85
CA GLU A 84 -17.38 -4.93 10.14
C GLU A 84 -16.79 -3.52 10.24
N LEU A 85 -16.34 -2.97 9.11
CA LEU A 85 -15.89 -1.59 9.00
C LEU A 85 -16.71 -0.84 7.95
N PRO A 86 -17.15 0.41 8.23
CA PRO A 86 -17.89 1.20 7.27
C PRO A 86 -16.96 1.72 6.16
N VAL A 87 -17.50 1.88 4.95
CA VAL A 87 -16.76 2.41 3.80
C VAL A 87 -16.25 3.84 4.06
N SER A 88 -16.99 4.64 4.82
CA SER A 88 -16.56 5.98 5.23
C SER A 88 -15.25 5.97 6.02
N PHE A 89 -15.06 4.97 6.88
CA PHE A 89 -13.82 4.80 7.64
C PHE A 89 -12.64 4.42 6.73
N ALA A 90 -12.87 3.56 5.73
CA ALA A 90 -11.87 3.25 4.72
C ALA A 90 -11.46 4.47 3.88
N ILE A 91 -12.43 5.31 3.49
CA ILE A 91 -12.16 6.57 2.78
C ILE A 91 -11.34 7.53 3.66
N LEU A 92 -11.70 7.68 4.93
CA LEU A 92 -10.93 8.51 5.88
C LEU A 92 -9.48 8.02 5.99
N LEU A 93 -9.25 6.71 6.05
CA LEU A 93 -7.89 6.15 6.09
C LEU A 93 -7.09 6.47 4.82
N ILE A 94 -7.72 6.41 3.65
CA ILE A 94 -7.08 6.83 2.40
C ILE A 94 -6.63 8.29 2.51
N PHE A 95 -7.51 9.19 2.95
CA PHE A 95 -7.14 10.61 3.11
C PHE A 95 -6.00 10.82 4.10
N ILE A 96 -6.02 10.11 5.24
CA ILE A 96 -4.95 10.18 6.25
C ILE A 96 -3.62 9.72 5.65
N PHE A 97 -3.59 8.58 4.95
CA PHE A 97 -2.36 8.08 4.35
C PHE A 97 -1.86 8.97 3.22
N VAL A 98 -2.76 9.52 2.39
CA VAL A 98 -2.39 10.50 1.37
C VAL A 98 -1.78 11.74 2.01
N ALA A 99 -2.38 12.26 3.08
CA ALA A 99 -1.86 13.41 3.81
C ALA A 99 -0.49 13.15 4.45
N ILE A 100 -0.27 11.95 5.02
CA ILE A 100 1.03 11.54 5.56
C ILE A 100 2.08 11.50 4.45
N ILE A 101 1.74 10.92 3.29
CA ILE A 101 2.64 10.84 2.15
C ILE A 101 2.98 12.23 1.63
N THR A 102 1.98 13.07 1.37
CA THR A 102 2.20 14.43 0.85
C THR A 102 2.99 15.29 1.82
N LEU A 103 2.67 15.25 3.11
CA LEU A 103 3.38 16.01 4.13
C LEU A 103 4.84 15.55 4.24
N SER A 104 5.08 14.23 4.27
CA SER A 104 6.43 13.70 4.33
C SER A 104 7.25 14.10 3.10
N LEU A 105 6.63 14.10 1.92
CA LEU A 105 7.30 14.54 0.68
C LEU A 105 7.70 16.02 0.72
N ILE A 106 6.89 16.90 1.33
CA ILE A 106 7.24 18.32 1.49
C ILE A 106 8.54 18.51 2.28
N PHE A 107 8.80 17.67 3.30
CA PHE A 107 10.00 17.77 4.13
C PHE A 107 11.22 17.04 3.57
N ILE A 108 11.03 16.00 2.74
CA ILE A 108 12.12 15.17 2.21
C ILE A 108 12.69 15.74 0.89
N ILE A 109 11.93 16.54 0.14
CA ILE A 109 12.28 16.85 -1.25
C ILE A 109 12.97 18.21 -1.42
N PRO A 110 14.19 18.15 -1.96
CA PRO A 110 14.60 18.94 -3.12
C PRO A 110 14.73 18.08 -4.40
N ASN A 111 14.61 16.74 -4.31
CA ASN A 111 15.01 15.82 -5.38
C ASN A 111 13.83 15.18 -6.16
N ILE A 112 13.74 15.52 -7.46
CA ILE A 112 12.66 15.15 -8.40
C ILE A 112 12.52 13.64 -8.64
N GLY A 113 13.61 12.86 -8.50
CA GLY A 113 13.62 11.42 -8.83
C GLY A 113 12.69 10.57 -7.96
N LEU A 114 12.54 10.90 -6.67
CA LEU A 114 11.66 10.17 -5.75
C LEU A 114 10.18 10.45 -6.01
N ILE A 115 9.84 11.68 -6.42
CA ILE A 115 8.49 12.03 -6.89
C ILE A 115 8.12 11.18 -8.11
N LEU A 116 9.01 11.13 -9.10
CA LEU A 116 8.79 10.37 -10.33
C LEU A 116 8.58 8.89 -10.02
N MET A 117 9.34 8.31 -9.09
CA MET A 117 9.16 6.92 -8.67
C MET A 117 7.81 6.66 -8.00
N ILE A 118 7.36 7.55 -7.09
CA ILE A 118 6.07 7.41 -6.41
C ILE A 118 4.91 7.58 -7.40
N ILE A 119 4.98 8.58 -8.28
CA ILE A 119 4.00 8.76 -9.36
C ILE A 119 3.97 7.52 -10.25
N PHE A 120 5.15 6.98 -10.60
CA PHE A 120 5.24 5.79 -11.42
C PHE A 120 4.59 4.56 -10.75
N ILE A 121 4.81 4.36 -9.44
CA ILE A 121 4.18 3.26 -8.67
C ILE A 121 2.66 3.44 -8.59
N ILE A 122 2.17 4.66 -8.35
CA ILE A 122 0.73 4.94 -8.30
C ILE A 122 0.11 4.77 -9.68
N ALA A 123 0.74 5.30 -10.73
CA ALA A 123 0.28 5.20 -12.11
C ALA A 123 0.25 3.74 -12.59
N THR A 124 1.32 2.97 -12.36
CA THR A 124 1.38 1.55 -12.71
C THR A 124 0.36 0.73 -11.90
N GLY A 125 0.16 1.03 -10.62
CA GLY A 125 -0.87 0.40 -9.79
C GLY A 125 -2.30 0.65 -10.29
N GLN A 126 -2.61 1.86 -10.76
CA GLN A 126 -3.92 2.20 -11.34
C GLN A 126 -4.08 1.63 -12.77
N LEU A 127 -3.03 1.67 -13.60
CA LEU A 127 -3.02 1.08 -14.94
C LEU A 127 -3.20 -0.44 -14.90
N TYR A 128 -2.51 -1.14 -13.98
CA TYR A 128 -2.68 -2.58 -13.77
C TYR A 128 -4.13 -2.92 -13.38
N ASN A 129 -4.70 -2.16 -12.45
CA ASN A 129 -6.07 -2.34 -11.97
C ASN A 129 -7.14 -2.11 -13.04
N HIS A 130 -6.89 -1.20 -13.99
CA HIS A 130 -7.87 -0.79 -14.99
C HIS A 130 -7.73 -1.53 -16.32
N PHE A 131 -6.51 -1.93 -16.72
CA PHE A 131 -6.23 -2.54 -18.02
C PHE A 131 -5.77 -4.01 -17.96
N PHE A 132 -4.97 -4.42 -16.97
CA PHE A 132 -4.25 -5.70 -17.03
C PHE A 132 -4.83 -6.85 -16.20
N LYS A 133 -5.90 -6.61 -15.42
CA LYS A 133 -6.62 -7.65 -14.66
C LYS A 133 -7.17 -8.79 -15.54
N ASN A 134 -7.17 -8.65 -16.87
CA ASN A 134 -7.66 -9.64 -17.84
C ASN A 134 -6.55 -10.45 -18.56
N TYR A 135 -5.26 -10.21 -18.31
CA TYR A 135 -4.17 -10.91 -19.00
C TYR A 135 -3.21 -11.60 -18.02
N ALA A 136 -3.31 -12.93 -17.93
CA ALA A 136 -2.56 -13.77 -17.00
C ALA A 136 -1.03 -13.71 -17.15
N PHE A 137 -0.52 -13.28 -18.30
CA PHE A 137 0.93 -13.24 -18.57
C PHE A 137 1.65 -12.04 -17.94
N ILE A 138 0.92 -10.98 -17.60
CA ILE A 138 1.52 -9.73 -17.13
C ILE A 138 1.75 -9.75 -15.60
N ASP A 139 1.08 -10.67 -14.90
CA ASP A 139 1.29 -10.95 -13.47
C ASP A 139 2.70 -11.45 -13.13
N ILE A 140 3.42 -12.02 -14.10
CA ILE A 140 4.75 -12.61 -13.89
C ILE A 140 5.87 -11.61 -14.16
N ILE A 141 5.64 -10.59 -14.99
CA ILE A 141 6.67 -9.65 -15.46
C ILE A 141 6.76 -8.40 -14.57
N ILE A 142 5.68 -8.02 -13.89
CA ILE A 142 5.60 -6.81 -13.03
C ILE A 142 5.77 -7.18 -11.55
N PHE A 143 6.79 -7.99 -11.24
CA PHE A 143 7.23 -8.21 -9.86
C PHE A 143 8.26 -7.16 -9.44
#